data_AF-A0A7L6L9X2-F1
#
_entry.id   AF-A0A7L6L9X2-F1
#
_cell.length_a   1.000
_cell.length_b   1.000
_cell.length_c   1.000
_cell.angle_alpha   90.00
_cell.angle_beta   90.00
_cell.angle_gamma   90.00
#
_symmetry.space_group_name_H-M   'P 1'
#
loop_
_entity.id
_entity.type
_entity.pdbx_description
1 polymer ?
#
loop_
_entity_poly.entity_id
_entity_poly.type
_entity_poly.pdbx_seq_one_letter_code
_entity_poly.pdbx_strand_id
1 'polypeptide(L)'
;MTGHAAILDMCCGSRMFWFDKNDDRAIFSDIRKEEHTLCDGRRLIISPDLIADFRALPFADASFPVVVFDPPHLERVGDNAWMGKKYGRLNKDTWRDDLRQGFKEAFRVLWPYGVLIFKWNETQIPVRQILALTDRKPVIGQRTGKGDKTHWIIFMKEGNQ
;
A
#
# COMPACT_ATOMS: atom_id res chain seq x y z
N MET A 1 21.17 19.51 5.30
CA MET A 1 19.88 19.74 4.62
C MET A 1 19.03 18.51 4.86
N THR A 2 18.16 18.53 5.86
CA THR A 2 17.16 17.47 6.07
C THR A 2 16.04 17.72 5.06
N GLY A 3 16.18 17.15 3.87
CA GLY A 3 15.09 17.19 2.89
C GLY A 3 13.87 16.49 3.48
N HIS A 4 12.70 17.13 3.41
CA HIS A 4 11.46 16.46 3.76
C HIS A 4 11.28 15.26 2.81
N ALA A 5 11.03 14.07 3.36
CA ALA A 5 10.74 12.88 2.57
C ALA A 5 9.57 13.17 1.60
N ALA A 6 9.76 12.83 0.33
CA ALA A 6 8.83 13.16 -0.75
C ALA A 6 7.85 12.02 -1.06
N ILE A 7 8.11 10.81 -0.56
CA ILE A 7 7.32 9.62 -0.82
C ILE A 7 6.70 9.13 0.49
N LEU A 8 5.42 8.81 0.48
CA LEU A 8 4.80 8.03 1.54
C LEU A 8 4.49 6.62 1.02
N ASP A 9 5.06 5.59 1.63
CA ASP A 9 4.55 4.22 1.50
C ASP A 9 3.61 3.93 2.67
N MET A 10 2.30 3.95 2.42
CA MET A 10 1.30 3.85 3.49
C MET A 10 0.99 2.42 3.94
N CYS A 11 1.62 1.40 3.33
CA CYS A 11 1.46 -0.02 3.66
C CYS A 11 2.78 -0.79 3.43
N CYS A 12 3.87 -0.32 4.03
CA CYS A 12 5.21 -0.70 3.58
C CYS A 12 5.58 -2.19 3.78
N GLY A 13 4.93 -2.88 4.72
CA GLY A 13 5.25 -4.26 5.08
C GLY A 13 6.76 -4.46 5.29
N SER A 14 7.34 -5.41 4.56
CA SER A 14 8.79 -5.70 4.59
C SER A 14 9.60 -4.99 3.50
N ARG A 15 9.03 -3.93 2.90
CA ARG A 15 9.65 -3.05 1.89
C ARG A 15 10.18 -3.83 0.69
N MET A 16 9.40 -4.79 0.20
CA MET A 16 9.89 -5.82 -0.73
C MET A 16 10.22 -5.33 -2.14
N PHE A 17 9.45 -4.38 -2.66
CA PHE A 17 9.61 -3.87 -4.02
C PHE A 17 10.54 -2.65 -4.07
N TRP A 18 10.98 -2.15 -2.91
CA TRP A 18 11.94 -1.06 -2.80
C TRP A 18 13.34 -1.58 -3.15
N PHE A 19 14.05 -0.85 -4.02
CA PHE A 19 15.45 -1.14 -4.33
C PHE A 19 16.34 -0.91 -3.11
N ASP A 20 16.19 0.26 -2.46
CA ASP A 20 16.75 0.55 -1.15
C ASP A 20 15.63 0.50 -0.11
N LYS A 21 15.77 -0.40 0.86
CA LYS A 21 14.79 -0.55 1.94
C LYS A 21 14.88 0.57 2.98
N ASN A 22 15.93 1.39 2.95
CA ASN A 22 16.14 2.53 3.84
C ASN A 22 16.20 3.85 3.07
N ASP A 23 15.56 3.90 1.91
CA ASP A 23 15.54 5.09 1.04
C ASP A 23 15.02 6.31 1.81
N ASP A 24 15.89 7.29 2.02
CA ASP A 24 15.61 8.48 2.85
C ASP A 24 14.61 9.45 2.22
N ARG A 25 14.28 9.24 0.94
CA ARG A 25 13.23 9.99 0.23
C ARG A 25 11.84 9.53 0.63
N ALA A 26 11.70 8.39 1.33
CA ALA A 26 10.42 7.80 1.68
C ALA A 26 10.18 7.76 3.20
N ILE A 27 8.93 7.98 3.60
CA ILE A 27 8.42 7.57 4.90
C ILE A 27 7.71 6.24 4.72
N PHE A 28 8.15 5.23 5.47
CA PHE A 28 7.56 3.91 5.47
C PHE A 28 6.56 3.80 6.62
N SER A 29 5.28 3.58 6.31
CA SER A 29 4.22 3.40 7.30
C SER A 29 3.52 2.04 7.16
N ASP A 30 3.23 1.41 8.28
CA ASP A 30 2.45 0.19 8.38
C ASP A 30 1.75 0.18 9.75
N ILE A 31 0.58 -0.45 9.85
CA ILE A 31 -0.11 -0.60 11.14
C ILE A 31 0.61 -1.59 12.07
N ARG A 32 1.53 -2.38 11.51
CA ARG A 32 2.25 -3.44 12.21
C ARG A 32 3.70 -3.05 12.48
N LYS A 33 4.22 -3.53 13.60
CA LYS A 33 5.66 -3.65 13.87
C LYS A 33 5.92 -5.05 14.40
N GLU A 34 6.45 -5.91 13.55
CA GLU A 34 6.48 -7.35 13.77
C GLU A 34 7.80 -7.96 13.30
N GLU A 35 8.22 -9.02 14.00
CA GLU A 35 9.33 -9.86 13.60
C GLU A 35 8.91 -11.33 13.68
N HIS A 36 9.16 -12.08 12.62
CA HIS A 36 8.88 -13.51 12.54
C HIS A 36 10.07 -14.26 11.96
N THR A 37 10.28 -15.49 12.44
CA THR A 37 11.12 -16.47 11.75
C THR A 37 10.21 -17.40 10.95
N LEU A 38 10.45 -17.50 9.65
CA LEU A 38 9.71 -18.37 8.74
C LEU A 38 10.12 -19.84 8.97
N CYS A 39 9.30 -20.77 8.50
CA CYS A 39 9.55 -22.21 8.64
C CYS A 39 10.86 -22.68 7.97
N ASP A 40 11.38 -21.91 7.02
CA ASP A 40 12.66 -22.14 6.34
C ASP A 40 13.83 -21.35 6.96
N GLY A 41 13.63 -20.76 8.15
CA GLY A 41 14.65 -20.02 8.89
C GLY A 41 14.85 -18.57 8.45
N ARG A 42 14.22 -18.11 7.37
CA ARG A 42 14.32 -16.70 6.95
C ARG A 42 13.61 -15.77 7.94
N ARG A 43 14.16 -14.59 8.19
CA ARG A 43 13.50 -13.54 8.99
C ARG A 43 12.58 -12.69 8.11
N LEU A 44 11.35 -12.47 8.61
CA LEU A 44 10.41 -11.49 8.10
C LEU A 44 10.34 -10.36 9.13
N ILE A 45 10.78 -9.16 8.73
CA ILE A 45 10.78 -7.98 9.58
C ILE A 45 9.86 -6.95 8.94
N ILE A 46 8.89 -6.47 9.71
CA ILE A 46 8.04 -5.33 9.40
C ILE A 46 8.36 -4.28 10.45
N SER A 47 9.11 -3.26 10.05
CA SER A 47 9.55 -2.18 10.93
C SER A 47 9.38 -0.86 10.18
N PRO A 48 8.18 -0.24 10.22
CA PRO A 48 7.96 1.06 9.60
C PRO A 48 8.67 2.17 10.38
N ASP A 49 8.87 3.31 9.74
CA ASP A 49 9.32 4.54 10.41
C ASP A 49 8.18 5.12 11.25
N LEU A 50 6.94 4.93 10.79
CA LEU A 50 5.72 5.39 11.43
C LEU A 50 4.68 4.26 11.52
N ILE A 51 4.29 3.88 12.74
CA ILE A 51 3.16 2.99 12.94
C ILE A 51 1.86 3.80 12.76
N ALA A 52 1.11 3.52 11.71
CA ALA A 52 -0.17 4.18 11.46
C ALA A 52 -1.15 3.27 10.69
N ASP A 53 -2.43 3.52 10.89
CA ASP A 53 -3.49 2.89 10.10
C ASP A 53 -3.66 3.65 8.80
N PHE A 54 -3.58 2.96 7.66
CA PHE A 54 -3.72 3.59 6.35
C PHE A 54 -5.12 4.22 6.14
N ARG A 55 -6.11 3.84 6.94
CA ARG A 55 -7.48 4.41 6.94
C ARG A 55 -7.57 5.77 7.62
N ALA A 56 -6.56 6.15 8.39
CA ALA A 56 -6.48 7.41 9.13
C ALA A 56 -5.02 7.85 9.27
N LEU A 57 -4.45 8.41 8.20
CA LEU A 57 -3.06 8.80 8.16
C LEU A 57 -2.82 10.08 8.97
N PRO A 58 -1.79 10.14 9.83
CA PRO A 58 -1.49 11.31 10.67
C PRO A 58 -0.70 12.39 9.91
N PHE A 59 -1.09 12.64 8.67
CA PHE A 59 -0.51 13.67 7.80
C PHE A 59 -1.58 14.68 7.39
N ALA A 60 -1.16 15.92 7.17
CA ALA A 60 -2.04 16.95 6.62
C ALA A 60 -2.42 16.62 5.16
N ASP A 61 -3.48 17.28 4.69
CA ASP A 61 -3.86 17.24 3.29
C ASP A 61 -2.71 17.75 2.42
N ALA A 62 -2.53 17.15 1.24
CA ALA A 62 -1.47 17.53 0.31
C ALA A 62 -0.09 17.65 0.98
N SER A 63 0.36 16.58 1.64
CA SER A 63 1.69 16.47 2.23
C SER A 63 2.76 15.87 1.31
N PHE A 64 2.37 15.02 0.34
CA PHE A 64 3.33 14.27 -0.48
C PHE A 64 3.10 14.41 -1.99
N PRO A 65 4.14 14.58 -2.80
CA PRO A 65 4.03 14.47 -4.27
C PRO A 65 3.81 13.04 -4.76
N VAL A 66 4.25 12.02 -3.99
CA VAL A 66 4.11 10.60 -4.34
C VAL A 66 3.60 9.81 -3.15
N VAL A 67 2.57 8.98 -3.36
CA VAL A 67 2.06 8.03 -2.38
C VAL A 67 2.09 6.63 -3.00
N VAL A 68 2.55 5.63 -2.25
CA VAL A 68 2.50 4.21 -2.58
C VAL A 68 1.47 3.54 -1.70
N PHE A 69 0.56 2.79 -2.31
CA PHE A 69 -0.47 2.03 -1.62
C PHE A 69 -0.43 0.56 -2.08
N ASP A 70 0.14 -0.31 -1.24
CA ASP A 70 0.21 -1.77 -1.42
C ASP A 70 -0.46 -2.50 -0.25
N PRO A 71 -1.79 -2.38 -0.10
CA PRO A 71 -2.50 -2.97 1.03
C PRO A 71 -2.51 -4.50 0.97
N PRO A 72 -2.89 -5.18 2.08
CA PRO A 72 -3.16 -6.61 2.05
C PRO A 72 -4.17 -6.98 0.95
N HIS A 73 -3.94 -8.11 0.27
CA HIS A 73 -4.77 -8.57 -0.85
C HIS A 73 -5.35 -9.97 -0.65
N LEU A 74 -5.19 -10.51 0.58
CA LEU A 74 -5.65 -11.85 0.95
C LEU A 74 -6.80 -11.74 1.95
N GLU A 75 -7.98 -12.18 1.55
CA GLU A 75 -9.16 -12.32 2.40
C GLU A 75 -9.21 -13.72 3.04
N ARG A 76 -8.91 -14.74 2.24
CA ARG A 76 -8.93 -16.16 2.61
C ARG A 76 -7.50 -16.64 2.83
N VAL A 77 -7.00 -16.46 4.04
CA VAL A 77 -5.71 -16.98 4.49
C VAL A 77 -5.89 -17.57 5.87
N GLY A 78 -5.35 -18.78 6.10
CA GLY A 78 -5.41 -19.41 7.42
C GLY A 78 -4.67 -18.56 8.44
N ASP A 79 -5.11 -18.56 9.70
CA ASP A 79 -4.59 -17.66 10.74
C ASP A 79 -3.08 -17.81 10.96
N ASN A 80 -2.54 -19.01 10.74
CA ASN A 80 -1.11 -19.32 10.85
C ASN A 80 -0.37 -19.36 9.50
N ALA A 81 -1.04 -19.08 8.39
CA ALA A 81 -0.41 -19.20 7.07
C ALA A 81 0.58 -18.05 6.85
N TRP A 82 1.78 -18.42 6.40
CA TRP A 82 2.91 -17.50 6.22
C TRP A 82 2.57 -16.29 5.34
N MET A 83 1.72 -16.50 4.32
CA MET A 83 1.26 -15.45 3.40
C MET A 83 0.53 -14.33 4.14
N GLY A 84 -0.24 -14.66 5.18
CA GLY A 84 -0.95 -13.69 6.01
C GLY A 84 0.01 -12.87 6.87
N LYS A 85 1.02 -13.52 7.46
CA LYS A 85 2.07 -12.81 8.21
C LYS A 85 2.83 -11.83 7.31
N LYS A 86 3.21 -12.27 6.12
CA LYS A 86 3.98 -11.46 5.18
C LYS A 86 3.20 -10.30 4.57
N TYR A 87 2.05 -10.58 3.99
CA TYR A 87 1.29 -9.61 3.20
C TYR A 87 0.15 -8.95 3.97
N GLY A 88 -0.04 -9.31 5.24
CA GLY A 88 -1.23 -8.95 6.00
C GLY A 88 -2.46 -9.73 5.52
N ARG A 89 -3.59 -9.45 6.17
CA ARG A 89 -4.89 -10.05 5.86
C ARG A 89 -5.96 -8.99 5.83
N LEU A 90 -6.84 -9.08 4.84
CA LEU A 90 -8.05 -8.29 4.77
C LEU A 90 -9.09 -8.84 5.76
N ASN A 91 -9.76 -7.93 6.47
CA ASN A 91 -10.93 -8.30 7.26
C ASN A 91 -12.09 -8.65 6.33
N LYS A 92 -12.62 -9.87 6.45
CA LYS A 92 -13.66 -10.40 5.55
C LYS A 92 -14.91 -9.52 5.48
N ASP A 93 -15.26 -8.86 6.58
CA ASP A 93 -16.50 -8.10 6.70
C ASP A 93 -16.30 -6.64 6.28
N THR A 94 -15.11 -6.08 6.49
CA THR A 94 -14.87 -4.63 6.33
C THR A 94 -13.95 -4.26 5.18
N TRP A 95 -13.29 -5.21 4.51
CA TRP A 95 -12.19 -4.87 3.58
C TRP A 95 -12.56 -3.88 2.48
N ARG A 96 -13.81 -3.92 1.98
CA ARG A 96 -14.27 -2.98 0.95
C ARG A 96 -14.29 -1.56 1.49
N ASP A 97 -14.76 -1.39 2.71
CA ASP A 97 -14.81 -0.10 3.38
C ASP A 97 -13.39 0.36 3.76
N ASP A 98 -12.57 -0.54 4.30
CA ASP A 98 -11.17 -0.27 4.62
C ASP A 98 -10.42 0.25 3.40
N LEU A 99 -10.52 -0.42 2.25
CA LEU A 99 -9.86 0.02 1.01
C LEU A 99 -10.44 1.33 0.46
N ARG A 100 -11.75 1.59 0.59
CA ARG A 100 -12.34 2.90 0.23
C ARG A 100 -11.72 4.02 1.06
N GLN A 101 -11.62 3.82 2.38
CA GLN A 101 -10.99 4.77 3.29
C GLN A 101 -9.51 4.93 2.95
N GLY A 102 -8.80 3.84 2.65
CA GLY A 102 -7.40 3.88 2.23
C GLY A 102 -7.18 4.68 0.94
N PHE A 103 -8.01 4.47 -0.10
CA PHE A 103 -7.95 5.32 -1.30
C PHE A 103 -8.24 6.78 -0.96
N LYS A 104 -9.26 7.06 -0.15
CA LYS A 104 -9.59 8.43 0.27
C LYS A 104 -8.41 9.11 0.96
N GLU A 105 -7.77 8.43 1.91
CA GLU A 105 -6.59 8.94 2.61
C GLU A 105 -5.39 9.12 1.67
N ALA A 106 -5.13 8.13 0.79
CA ALA A 106 -4.05 8.22 -0.20
C ALA A 106 -4.20 9.48 -1.07
N PHE A 107 -5.40 9.76 -1.57
CA PHE A 107 -5.67 10.96 -2.35
C PHE A 107 -5.71 12.23 -1.49
N ARG A 108 -6.12 12.17 -0.22
CA ARG A 108 -6.13 13.32 0.69
C ARG A 108 -4.71 13.86 0.92
N VAL A 109 -3.79 12.98 1.28
CA VAL A 109 -2.39 13.35 1.59
C VAL A 109 -1.56 13.63 0.34
N LEU A 110 -2.01 13.22 -0.85
CA LEU A 110 -1.33 13.47 -2.11
C LEU A 110 -1.51 14.93 -2.57
N TRP A 111 -0.44 15.53 -3.09
CA TRP A 111 -0.47 16.86 -3.69
C TRP A 111 -1.42 16.94 -4.89
N PRO A 112 -2.01 18.11 -5.19
CA PRO A 112 -2.58 18.36 -6.51
C PRO A 112 -1.56 17.99 -7.59
N TYR A 113 -1.99 17.29 -8.64
CA TYR A 113 -1.11 16.72 -9.69
C TYR A 113 -0.08 15.69 -9.22
N GLY A 114 -0.14 15.25 -7.95
CA GLY A 114 0.70 14.18 -7.43
C GLY A 114 0.31 12.81 -7.96
N VAL A 115 1.18 11.83 -7.72
CA VAL A 115 1.04 10.45 -8.22
C VAL A 115 0.76 9.47 -7.09
N LEU A 116 -0.29 8.67 -7.25
CA LEU A 116 -0.54 7.47 -6.44
C LEU A 116 -0.09 6.23 -7.22
N ILE A 117 0.84 5.48 -6.65
CA ILE A 117 1.25 4.16 -7.13
C ILE A 117 0.50 3.11 -6.32
N PHE A 118 -0.46 2.45 -6.95
CA PHE A 118 -1.25 1.39 -6.34
C PHE A 118 -0.77 0.02 -6.81
N LYS A 119 -0.49 -0.89 -5.87
CA LYS A 119 -0.15 -2.27 -6.18
C LYS A 119 -1.24 -3.20 -5.70
N TRP A 120 -1.62 -4.16 -6.55
CA TRP A 120 -2.61 -5.18 -6.21
C TRP A 120 -2.25 -6.53 -6.78
N ASN A 121 -2.44 -7.61 -6.03
CA ASN A 121 -2.39 -8.95 -6.58
C ASN A 121 -3.80 -9.56 -6.62
N GLU A 122 -4.29 -9.89 -7.83
CA GLU A 122 -5.68 -10.29 -8.06
C GLU A 122 -5.96 -11.78 -7.79
N THR A 123 -5.07 -12.49 -7.11
CA THR A 123 -5.21 -13.95 -6.88
C THR A 123 -6.54 -14.34 -6.25
N GLN A 124 -7.08 -13.52 -5.34
CA GLN A 124 -8.35 -13.79 -4.67
C GLN A 124 -9.48 -12.85 -5.09
N ILE A 125 -9.16 -11.56 -5.24
CA ILE A 125 -10.13 -10.51 -5.54
C ILE A 125 -9.71 -9.86 -6.85
N PRO A 126 -10.55 -9.95 -7.90
CA PRO A 126 -10.29 -9.32 -9.19
C PRO A 126 -10.04 -7.82 -9.07
N VAL A 127 -9.04 -7.31 -9.79
CA VAL A 127 -8.66 -5.89 -9.75
C VAL A 127 -9.84 -4.94 -10.06
N ARG A 128 -10.77 -5.37 -10.94
CA ARG A 128 -11.99 -4.61 -11.26
C ARG A 128 -12.86 -4.29 -10.05
N GLN A 129 -12.90 -5.17 -9.04
CA GLN A 129 -13.68 -4.93 -7.83
C GLN A 129 -13.02 -3.86 -6.96
N ILE A 130 -11.69 -3.79 -6.99
CA ILE A 130 -10.92 -2.81 -6.22
C ILE A 130 -10.97 -1.44 -6.87
N LEU A 131 -10.85 -1.37 -8.21
CA LEU A 131 -10.97 -0.11 -8.95
C LEU A 131 -12.38 0.51 -8.85
N ALA A 132 -13.40 -0.29 -8.55
CA ALA A 132 -14.75 0.21 -8.26
C ALA A 132 -14.89 0.83 -6.86
N LEU A 133 -13.86 0.77 -6.01
CA LEU A 133 -13.86 1.37 -4.67
C LEU A 133 -13.37 2.83 -4.67
N THR A 134 -13.03 3.39 -5.82
CA THR A 134 -12.66 4.80 -5.95
C THR A 134 -13.24 5.40 -7.23
N ASP A 135 -13.66 6.65 -7.17
CA ASP A 135 -14.13 7.37 -8.36
C ASP A 135 -12.96 7.86 -9.23
N ARG A 136 -11.75 7.90 -8.67
CA ARG A 136 -10.52 8.29 -9.37
C ARG A 136 -10.18 7.26 -10.45
N LYS A 137 -9.83 7.73 -11.65
CA LYS A 137 -9.51 6.87 -12.78
C LYS A 137 -7.99 6.67 -12.90
N PRO A 138 -7.52 5.44 -13.11
CA PRO A 138 -6.11 5.18 -13.33
C PRO A 138 -5.65 5.75 -14.68
N VAL A 139 -4.38 6.14 -14.77
CA VAL A 139 -3.77 6.73 -15.96
C VAL A 139 -2.79 5.79 -16.66
N ILE A 140 -2.06 4.97 -15.91
CA ILE A 140 -1.06 4.02 -16.43
C ILE A 140 -1.21 2.70 -15.67
N GLY A 141 -0.99 1.57 -16.34
CA GLY A 141 -1.02 0.26 -15.73
C GLY A 141 0.01 -0.70 -16.31
N GLN A 142 0.55 -1.58 -15.48
CA GLN A 142 1.42 -2.68 -15.87
C GLN A 142 1.05 -3.95 -15.10
N ARG A 143 1.00 -5.09 -15.81
CA ARG A 143 0.82 -6.41 -15.20
C ARG A 143 2.15 -7.17 -15.16
N THR A 144 2.38 -7.89 -14.07
CA THR A 144 3.61 -8.63 -13.82
C THR A 144 3.35 -9.89 -12.99
N GLY A 145 4.39 -10.70 -12.81
CA GLY A 145 4.37 -11.88 -11.93
C GLY A 145 3.71 -13.09 -12.57
N LYS A 146 3.51 -14.15 -11.77
CA LYS A 146 2.98 -15.42 -12.27
C LYS A 146 1.55 -15.25 -12.80
N GLY A 147 1.38 -15.46 -14.10
CA GLY A 147 0.09 -15.34 -14.79
C GLY A 147 -0.47 -13.91 -14.76
N ASP A 148 0.40 -12.89 -14.74
CA ASP A 148 0.04 -11.47 -14.83
C ASP A 148 -0.92 -10.99 -13.74
N LYS A 149 -0.88 -11.64 -12.58
CA LYS A 149 -1.80 -11.36 -11.47
C LYS A 149 -1.40 -10.16 -10.61
N THR A 150 -0.16 -9.67 -10.70
CA THR A 150 0.26 -8.47 -9.99
C THR A 150 0.07 -7.26 -10.89
N HIS A 151 -0.74 -6.31 -10.44
CA HIS A 151 -1.03 -5.06 -11.10
C HIS A 151 -0.28 -3.94 -10.40
N TRP A 152 0.42 -3.14 -11.17
CA TRP A 152 0.89 -1.82 -10.79
C TRP A 152 0.03 -0.81 -11.54
N ILE A 153 -0.68 0.03 -10.80
CA ILE A 153 -1.68 0.96 -11.33
C ILE A 153 -1.34 2.33 -10.82
N ILE A 154 -1.23 3.28 -11.73
CA ILE A 154 -0.84 4.65 -11.41
C ILE A 154 -2.06 5.53 -11.58
N PHE A 155 -2.31 6.39 -10.60
CA PHE A 155 -3.30 7.46 -10.66
C PHE A 155 -2.57 8.80 -10.56
N MET A 156 -3.13 9.81 -11.19
CA MET A 156 -2.73 11.21 -10.98
C MET A 156 -3.88 11.92 -10.29
N LYS A 157 -3.60 12.65 -9.21
CA LYS A 157 -4.62 13.51 -8.57
C LYS A 157 -4.87 14.72 -9.45
N GLU A 158 -6.13 15.07 -9.65
CA GLU A 158 -6.49 16.30 -10.36
C GLU A 158 -5.99 17.53 -9.58
N GLY A 159 -5.72 18.62 -10.30
CA GLY A 159 -5.53 19.92 -9.67
C GLY A 159 -6.82 20.38 -8.99
N ASN A 160 -6.71 21.13 -7.89
CA ASN A 160 -7.84 21.93 -7.45
C ASN A 160 -8.09 22.99 -8.53
N GLN A 161 -9.26 22.98 -9.16
CA GLN A 161 -9.74 24.13 -9.92
C GLN A 161 -10.16 25.25 -8.97
#